data_AF-A0A248LIK6-F1
#
_entry.id   AF-A0A248LIK6-F1
#
_cell.length_a   1.000
_cell.length_b   1.000
_cell.length_c   1.000
_cell.angle_alpha   90.00
_cell.angle_beta   90.00
_cell.angle_gamma   90.00
#
_symmetry.space_group_name_H-M   'P 1'
#
loop_
_entity.id
_entity.type
_entity.pdbx_description
1 polymer ?
#
loop_
_entity_poly.entity_id
_entity_poly.type
_entity_poly.pdbx_seq_one_letter_code
_entity_poly.pdbx_strand_id
1 'polypeptide(L)' 'MVERFNGRISEVLATHRFESGQDLATTLEQYVWLYNQHLPQLALQHRTPVQAMKEWRKQRLDLFKKRVCNRPGLDS' A
#
# COMPACT_ATOMS: atom_id res chain seq x y z
N MET A 1 -3.18 -7.41 -7.76
CA MET A 1 -3.06 -6.24 -6.82
C MET A 1 -1.66 -5.67 -6.89
N VAL A 2 -0.64 -6.54 -6.83
CA VAL A 2 0.78 -6.19 -6.99
C VAL A 2 1.06 -5.56 -8.37
N GLU A 3 0.44 -6.08 -9.43
CA GLU A 3 0.64 -5.60 -10.80
C GLU A 3 0.15 -4.16 -10.97
N ARG A 4 -1.01 -3.82 -10.38
CA ARG A 4 -1.56 -2.46 -10.43
C ARG A 4 -0.80 -1.49 -9.54
N PHE A 5 -0.29 -1.96 -8.40
CA PHE A 5 0.63 -1.20 -7.56
C PHE A 5 1.92 -0.86 -8.34
N ASN A 6 2.55 -1.87 -8.94
CA ASN A 6 3.78 -1.74 -9.72
C ASN A 6 3.60 -0.87 -10.97
N GLY A 7 2.49 -1.02 -11.70
CA GLY A 7 2.21 -0.21 -12.88
C GLY A 7 2.08 1.29 -12.54
N ARG A 8 1.34 1.62 -11.49
CA ARG A 8 1.17 3.01 -11.05
C ARG A 8 2.47 3.65 -10.53
N ILE A 9 3.27 2.92 -9.74
CA ILE A 9 4.55 3.49 -9.29
C ILE A 9 5.53 3.62 -10.45
N SER A 10 5.52 2.69 -11.42
CA SER A 10 6.31 2.81 -12.64
C SER A 10 5.96 4.07 -13.44
N GLU A 11 4.67 4.44 -13.49
CA GLU A 11 4.23 5.69 -14.14
C GLU A 11 4.73 6.93 -13.40
N VAL A 12 4.64 6.94 -12.06
CA VAL A 12 5.20 8.04 -11.23
C VAL A 12 6.71 8.17 -11.45
N LEU A 13 7.44 7.06 -11.43
CA LEU A 13 8.88 7.05 -11.65
C LEU A 13 9.28 7.50 -13.06
N ALA A 14 8.44 7.22 -14.07
CA ALA A 14 8.71 7.63 -15.46
C ALA A 14 8.39 9.10 -15.72
N THR A 15 7.43 9.68 -14.99
CA THR A 15 6.92 11.04 -15.24
C THR A 15 7.52 12.10 -14.32
N HIS A 16 8.10 11.68 -13.19
CA HIS A 16 8.68 12.58 -12.21
C HIS A 16 10.21 12.54 -12.26
N ARG A 17 10.85 13.71 -12.31
CA ARG A 17 12.29 13.86 -12.18
C ARG A 17 12.65 14.12 -10.73
N PHE A 18 13.42 13.23 -10.13
CA PHE A 18 13.89 13.36 -8.76
C PHE A 18 15.16 14.21 -8.68
N GLU A 19 15.23 15.07 -7.67
CA GLU A 19 16.39 15.93 -7.45
C GLU A 19 17.50 15.20 -6.68
N SER A 20 17.16 14.16 -5.94
CA SER A 20 18.11 13.35 -5.16
C SER A 20 17.59 11.93 -4.90
N GLY A 21 18.49 11.05 -4.42
CA GLY A 21 18.08 9.73 -3.95
C GLY A 21 17.15 9.78 -2.73
N GLN A 22 17.27 10.80 -1.88
CA GLN A 22 16.38 11.00 -0.72
C GLN A 22 14.97 11.37 -1.16
N ASP A 23 14.86 12.21 -2.18
CA ASP A 23 13.57 12.62 -2.78
C ASP A 23 12.85 11.41 -3.41
N LEU A 24 13.58 10.56 -4.12
CA LEU A 24 13.07 9.28 -4.62
C LEU A 24 12.57 8.38 -3.48
N ALA A 25 13.39 8.17 -2.44
CA ALA A 25 13.02 7.33 -1.31
C ALA A 25 11.75 7.84 -0.60
N THR A 26 11.67 9.14 -0.36
CA THR A 26 10.51 9.79 0.26
C THR A 26 9.25 9.60 -0.59
N THR A 27 9.38 9.76 -1.91
CA THR A 27 8.25 9.55 -2.85
C THR A 27 7.76 8.10 -2.83
N LEU A 28 8.67 7.12 -2.79
CA LEU A 28 8.31 5.71 -2.70
C LEU A 28 7.56 5.39 -1.39
N GLU A 29 8.05 5.90 -0.26
CA GLU A 29 7.40 5.73 1.05
C GLU A 29 6.00 6.34 1.08
N GLN A 30 5.87 7.57 0.57
CA GLN A 30 4.58 8.24 0.46
C GLN A 30 3.63 7.47 -0.44
N TYR A 31 4.11 6.95 -1.57
CA TYR A 31 3.27 6.17 -2.47
C TYR A 31 2.77 4.87 -1.83
N VAL A 32 3.62 4.14 -1.11
CA VAL A 32 3.22 2.93 -0.36
C VAL A 32 2.13 3.28 0.65
N TRP A 33 2.33 4.34 1.43
CA TRP A 33 1.36 4.79 2.42
C TRP A 33 0.02 5.19 1.77
N LEU A 34 0.09 6.02 0.72
CA LEU A 34 -1.06 6.52 -0.02
C LEU A 34 -1.86 5.37 -0.64
N TYR A 35 -1.20 4.43 -1.30
CA TYR A 35 -1.82 3.26 -1.90
C TYR A 35 -2.54 2.40 -0.87
N ASN A 36 -1.89 2.11 0.26
CA ASN A 36 -2.41 1.20 1.28
C ASN A 36 -3.53 1.82 2.12
N GLN A 37 -3.45 3.12 2.41
CA GLN A 37 -4.39 3.80 3.31
C GLN A 37 -5.52 4.53 2.61
N HIS A 38 -5.25 5.14 1.45
CA HIS A 38 -6.11 6.20 0.93
C HIS A 38 -6.62 6.00 -0.49
N LEU A 39 -6.05 5.10 -1.29
CA LEU A 39 -6.52 4.84 -2.66
C LEU A 39 -7.44 3.62 -2.71
N PRO A 40 -8.75 3.82 -2.90
CA PRO A 40 -9.68 2.72 -3.09
C PRO A 40 -9.38 1.98 -4.39
N GLN A 41 -9.49 0.65 -4.36
CA GLN A 41 -9.28 -0.19 -5.53
C GLN A 41 -10.61 -0.75 -6.01
N LEU A 42 -10.89 -0.62 -7.30
CA LEU A 42 -12.07 -1.23 -7.93
C LEU A 42 -12.12 -2.74 -7.67
N ALA A 43 -10.98 -3.42 -7.78
CA ALA A 43 -10.85 -4.85 -7.52
C ALA A 43 -11.15 -5.24 -6.05
N LEU A 44 -11.08 -4.28 -5.13
CA LEU A 44 -11.44 -4.46 -3.71
C LEU A 44 -12.80 -3.83 -3.38
N GLN A 45 -13.69 -3.72 -4.36
CA GLN A 45 -15.03 -3.12 -4.19
C GLN A 45 -14.94 -1.68 -3.66
N HIS A 46 -14.08 -0.87 -4.25
CA HIS A 46 -13.85 0.52 -3.83
C HIS A 46 -13.38 0.66 -2.37
N ARG A 47 -12.56 -0.29 -1.91
CA ARG A 47 -11.90 -0.22 -0.60
C ARG A 47 -10.39 -0.10 -0.76
N THR A 48 -9.75 0.48 0.25
CA THR A 48 -8.28 0.49 0.32
C THR A 48 -7.77 -0.88 0.76
N PRO A 49 -6.52 -1.23 0.42
CA PRO A 49 -5.93 -2.52 0.83
C PRO A 49 -6.06 -2.80 2.32
N VAL A 50 -5.80 -1.80 3.18
CA VAL A 50 -5.92 -1.97 4.62
C VAL A 50 -7.36 -2.11 5.09
N GLN A 51 -8.31 -1.42 4.47
CA GLN A 51 -9.74 -1.63 4.78
C GLN A 51 -10.18 -3.05 4.42
N ALA A 52 -9.82 -3.54 3.23
CA ALA A 52 -10.14 -4.89 2.79
C ALA A 52 -9.55 -5.95 3.75
N MET A 53 -8.28 -5.80 4.12
CA MET A 53 -7.62 -6.69 5.07
C MET A 53 -8.27 -6.66 6.47
N LYS A 54 -8.65 -5.48 6.98
CA LYS A 54 -9.34 -5.37 8.26
C LYS A 54 -10.69 -6.07 8.25
N GLU A 55 -11.46 -5.95 7.16
CA GLU A 55 -12.74 -6.62 7.01
C GLU A 55 -12.59 -8.14 6.89
N TRP A 56 -11.63 -8.62 6.09
CA TRP A 56 -11.34 -10.05 6.01
C TRP A 56 -10.91 -10.64 7.35
N ARG A 57 -10.12 -9.90 8.14
CA ARG A 57 -9.76 -10.34 9.48
C ARG A 57 -10.96 -10.49 10.40
N LYS A 58 -11.96 -9.61 10.32
CA LYS A 58 -13.19 -9.75 11.12
C LYS A 58 -13.97 -11.01 10.74
N GLN A 59 -13.97 -11.38 9.46
CA GLN A 59 -14.70 -12.54 8.95
C GLN A 59 -13.99 -13.86 9.23
N ARG A 60 -12.66 -13.87 9.23
CA ARG A 60 -11.82 -15.07 9.42
C ARG A 60 -10.62 -14.76 10.30
N LEU A 61 -10.85 -14.66 11.61
CA LEU A 61 -9.81 -14.32 12.59
C LEU A 61 -8.69 -15.36 12.63
N ASP A 62 -9.01 -16.63 12.38
CA ASP A 62 -8.12 -17.79 12.38
C ASP A 62 -6.99 -17.70 11.32
N LEU A 63 -7.23 -16.99 10.22
CA LEU A 63 -6.23 -16.81 9.16
C LEU A 63 -5.20 -15.71 9.47
N PHE A 64 -5.46 -14.87 10.49
CA PHE A 64 -4.61 -13.72 10.80
C PHE A 64 -3.86 -13.90 12.12
N LYS A 65 -2.57 -14.23 12.01
CA LYS A 65 -1.66 -14.31 13.18
C LYS A 65 -1.36 -12.94 13.81
N LYS A 66 -1.53 -11.84 13.07
CA LYS A 66 -1.17 -10.48 13.49
C LYS A 66 -2.26 -9.46 13.17
N ARG A 67 -2.20 -8.28 13.81
CA ARG A 67 -3.10 -7.16 13.51
C ARG A 67 -2.73 -6.55 12.15
N VAL A 68 -3.75 -6.14 11.40
CA VAL A 68 -3.57 -5.41 10.14
C VAL A 68 -3.16 -3.97 10.48
N CYS A 69 -1.86 -3.68 10.32
CA CYS A 69 -1.25 -2.38 10.55
C CYS A 69 -0.41 -1.99 9.32
N ASN A 70 -0.28 -0.68 9.07
CA ASN A 70 0.61 -0.14 8.02
C ASN A 70 1.88 0.42 8.68
N ARG A 71 2.58 -0.41 9.44
CA ARG A 71 3.88 -0.06 10.02
C ARG A 71 4.98 -0.69 9.15
N PRO A 72 5.97 0.09 8.71
CA PRO A 72 7.20 -0.48 8.18
C PRO A 72 8.02 -1.13 9.32
N GLY A 73 8.82 -2.14 8.99
CA GLY A 73 9.74 -2.80 9.91
C GLY A 73 9.26 -4.13 10.49
N LEU A 74 10.11 -4.75 11.29
CA LEU A 74 9.82 -6.00 11.98
C LEU A 74 8.81 -5.74 13.09
N ASP A 75 7.74 -6.56 13.17
CA ASP A 75 6.87 -6.52 14.35
C ASP A 75 7.64 -7.14 15.52
N SER A 76 8.10 -6.30 16.44
CA SER A 76 8.56 -6.72 17.78
C SER A 76 7.43 -7.36 18.57
#